data_AF-A0A958P0U6-F1
#
_entry.id   AF-A0A958P0U6-F1
#
_cell.length_a   1.000
_cell.length_b   1.000
_cell.length_c   1.000
_cell.angle_alpha   90.00
_cell.angle_beta   90.00
_cell.angle_gamma   90.00
#
_symmetry.space_group_name_H-M   'P 1'
#
loop_
_entity.id
_entity.type
_entity.pdbx_description
1 polymer ?
#
loop_
_entity_poly.entity_id
_entity_poly.type
_entity_poly.pdbx_seq_one_letter_code
_entity_poly.pdbx_strand_id
1 'polypeptide(L)'
;VSRKFSTDMKDAYAQFEQGNASYARYMVQNTTNYCISCHTRTNEGRTNLNFSNAINMSNFKPLEKAEVYMAVRDFDKALQAFDEAAYAKDASLKPQTLELAAEKSLAIAVRVKKDPDLANELVSRMMDSPTAPMYLKLKARHWKSSIKTWKKELKTKPSDMSPKQMLKTANNLMNRGWRLESQSLNSRAGLVEFLRASSLLHDILSDKKNLKVYGEALYAAGLAAESLRQINLWTLHEAYYESCIRFSPYTNLAKRCYLRLEALQLSTYSAYDGADVPRHIKDHLLELRALAEKSTGDFMDWGFVD
;
A
#
# COMPACT_ATOMS: atom_id res chain seq x y z
N VAL A 1 -3.25 -3.95 19.10
CA VAL A 1 -2.69 -4.85 18.06
C VAL A 1 -3.00 -6.31 18.36
N SER A 2 -2.49 -6.92 19.45
CA SER A 2 -2.76 -8.34 19.78
C SER A 2 -4.26 -8.70 19.92
N ARG A 3 -5.08 -7.87 20.60
CA ARG A 3 -6.52 -8.14 20.75
C ARG A 3 -7.28 -8.07 19.42
N LYS A 4 -6.94 -7.12 18.53
CA LYS A 4 -7.54 -6.99 17.19
C LYS A 4 -7.18 -8.21 16.31
N PHE A 5 -5.91 -8.64 16.31
CA PHE A 5 -5.49 -9.86 15.58
C PHE A 5 -6.28 -11.10 16.00
N SER A 6 -6.45 -11.35 17.31
CA SER A 6 -7.19 -12.54 17.76
C SER A 6 -8.68 -12.49 17.38
N THR A 7 -9.30 -11.31 17.36
CA THR A 7 -10.70 -11.17 16.96
C THR A 7 -10.84 -11.43 15.47
N ASP A 8 -10.05 -10.77 14.64
CA ASP A 8 -10.11 -10.93 13.17
C ASP A 8 -9.82 -12.37 12.72
N MET A 9 -8.93 -13.08 13.40
CA MET A 9 -8.68 -14.50 13.12
C MET A 9 -9.85 -15.40 13.50
N LYS A 10 -10.56 -15.09 14.59
CA LYS A 10 -11.78 -15.83 14.98
C LYS A 10 -12.91 -15.58 13.98
N ASP A 11 -13.06 -14.33 13.55
CA ASP A 11 -14.03 -13.96 12.53
C ASP A 11 -13.68 -14.62 11.19
N ALA A 12 -12.39 -14.70 10.83
CA ALA A 12 -11.95 -15.36 9.61
C ALA A 12 -12.28 -16.84 9.61
N TYR A 13 -12.07 -17.49 10.75
CA TYR A 13 -12.46 -18.87 10.94
C TYR A 13 -13.98 -19.05 10.84
N ALA A 14 -14.78 -18.24 11.54
CA ALA A 14 -16.24 -18.33 11.51
C ALA A 14 -16.80 -18.12 10.09
N GLN A 15 -16.23 -17.19 9.33
CA GLN A 15 -16.62 -16.93 7.94
C GLN A 15 -16.23 -18.08 7.00
N PHE A 16 -15.07 -18.70 7.24
CA PHE A 16 -14.66 -19.89 6.50
C PHE A 16 -15.65 -21.06 6.71
N GLU A 17 -16.03 -21.32 7.97
CA GLU A 17 -17.01 -22.37 8.33
C GLU A 17 -18.39 -22.12 7.73
N GLN A 18 -18.77 -20.85 7.50
CA GLN A 18 -20.02 -20.45 6.86
C GLN A 18 -19.97 -20.52 5.32
N GLY A 19 -18.87 -20.98 4.73
CA GLY A 19 -18.69 -21.06 3.28
C GLY A 19 -18.17 -19.78 2.62
N ASN A 20 -17.91 -18.72 3.39
CA ASN A 20 -17.40 -17.43 2.90
C ASN A 20 -15.86 -17.45 2.76
N ALA A 21 -15.33 -18.46 2.06
CA ALA A 21 -13.89 -18.73 1.98
C ALA A 21 -13.07 -17.57 1.40
N SER A 22 -13.62 -16.82 0.44
CA SER A 22 -12.97 -15.64 -0.13
C SER A 22 -12.79 -14.52 0.90
N TYR A 23 -13.79 -14.29 1.75
CA TYR A 23 -13.75 -13.28 2.79
C TYR A 23 -12.84 -13.70 3.95
N ALA A 24 -12.92 -14.97 4.36
CA ALA A 24 -11.98 -15.54 5.32
C ALA A 24 -10.51 -15.38 4.88
N ARG A 25 -10.22 -15.70 3.61
CA ARG A 25 -8.89 -15.51 3.02
C ARG A 25 -8.45 -14.04 3.06
N TYR A 26 -9.34 -13.11 2.71
CA TYR A 26 -9.07 -11.67 2.81
C TYR A 26 -8.72 -11.25 4.24
N MET A 27 -9.46 -11.71 5.25
CA MET A 27 -9.19 -11.36 6.64
C MET A 27 -7.86 -11.94 7.14
N VAL A 28 -7.54 -13.19 6.81
CA VAL A 28 -6.24 -13.79 7.14
C VAL A 28 -5.08 -13.01 6.50
N GLN A 29 -5.23 -12.62 5.23
CA GLN A 29 -4.23 -11.79 4.54
C GLN A 29 -4.05 -10.45 5.25
N ASN A 30 -5.15 -9.80 5.64
CA ASN A 30 -5.12 -8.53 6.35
C ASN A 30 -4.60 -8.63 7.79
N THR A 31 -4.73 -9.78 8.47
CA THR A 31 -4.18 -9.92 9.82
C THR A 31 -2.65 -9.80 9.88
N THR A 32 -1.95 -10.05 8.77
CA THR A 32 -0.51 -9.79 8.67
C THR A 32 -0.19 -8.29 8.80
N ASN A 33 -1.14 -7.41 8.48
CA ASN A 33 -1.02 -5.97 8.70
C ASN A 33 -0.82 -5.63 10.18
N TYR A 34 -1.32 -6.45 11.11
CA TYR A 34 -1.10 -6.20 12.54
C TYR A 34 0.37 -6.38 12.92
N CYS A 35 1.04 -7.40 12.38
CA CYS A 35 2.47 -7.61 12.58
C CYS A 35 3.27 -6.51 11.88
N ILE A 36 2.89 -6.19 10.65
CA ILE A 36 3.47 -5.14 9.81
C ILE A 36 3.31 -3.74 10.44
N SER A 37 2.19 -3.43 11.10
CA SER A 37 1.96 -2.12 11.73
C SER A 37 3.01 -1.74 12.78
N CYS A 38 3.61 -2.75 13.44
CA CYS A 38 4.74 -2.56 14.34
C CYS A 38 6.10 -2.73 13.63
N HIS A 39 6.19 -3.56 12.58
CA HIS A 39 7.45 -3.91 11.91
C HIS A 39 7.79 -3.08 10.64
N THR A 40 6.85 -2.28 10.11
CA THR A 40 7.03 -1.50 8.87
C THR A 40 6.68 -0.01 9.04
N ARG A 41 6.46 0.44 10.27
CA ARG A 41 6.32 1.89 10.57
C ARG A 41 7.56 2.68 10.15
N THR A 42 8.71 2.02 10.06
CA THR A 42 9.95 2.59 9.52
C THR A 42 10.50 1.67 8.43
N ASN A 43 11.41 2.20 7.61
CA ASN A 43 12.18 1.38 6.68
C ASN A 43 13.20 0.46 7.43
N GLU A 44 13.34 0.62 8.74
CA GLU A 44 14.28 -0.05 9.64
C GLU A 44 13.63 -1.14 10.52
N GLY A 45 12.69 -1.91 9.97
CA GLY A 45 12.19 -3.10 10.66
C GLY A 45 13.33 -4.05 11.06
N ARG A 46 13.13 -4.91 12.08
CA ARG A 46 14.15 -5.89 12.52
C ARG A 46 14.69 -6.69 11.31
N THR A 47 15.98 -6.56 11.03
CA THR A 47 16.68 -7.26 9.93
C THR A 47 17.01 -8.71 10.25
N ASN A 48 16.93 -9.11 11.53
CA ASN A 48 17.44 -10.40 12.02
C ASN A 48 16.30 -11.38 12.35
N LEU A 49 15.18 -11.30 11.62
CA LEU A 49 14.15 -12.31 11.69
C LEU A 49 14.57 -13.48 10.80
N ASN A 50 15.21 -14.49 11.40
CA ASN A 50 15.70 -15.69 10.71
C ASN A 50 14.55 -16.66 10.34
N PHE A 51 13.47 -16.11 9.77
CA PHE A 51 12.23 -16.83 9.42
C PHE A 51 12.38 -17.66 8.14
N SER A 52 13.27 -17.26 7.23
CA SER A 52 13.46 -17.93 5.93
C SER A 52 13.94 -19.38 6.08
N ASN A 53 14.70 -19.69 7.14
CA ASN A 53 15.15 -21.05 7.43
C ASN A 53 14.08 -21.91 8.13
N ALA A 54 13.03 -21.30 8.66
CA ALA A 54 11.95 -22.01 9.36
C ALA A 54 10.78 -22.39 8.44
N ILE A 55 10.72 -21.83 7.22
CA ILE A 55 9.66 -22.10 6.25
C ILE A 55 10.21 -23.05 5.18
N ASN A 56 9.64 -24.25 5.07
CA ASN A 56 9.95 -25.13 3.94
C ASN A 56 9.33 -24.57 2.65
N MET A 57 10.16 -23.92 1.83
CA MET A 57 9.76 -23.32 0.55
C MET A 57 9.93 -24.26 -0.65
N SER A 58 10.19 -25.56 -0.46
CA SER A 58 10.45 -26.51 -1.56
C SER A 58 9.30 -26.57 -2.56
N ASN A 59 8.06 -26.46 -2.07
CA ASN A 59 6.85 -26.60 -2.88
C ASN A 59 6.29 -25.25 -3.37
N PHE A 60 6.95 -24.14 -3.04
CA PHE A 60 6.47 -22.80 -3.38
C PHE A 60 6.85 -22.48 -4.83
N LYS A 61 5.90 -21.91 -5.57
CA LYS A 61 6.14 -21.32 -6.88
C LYS A 61 7.02 -20.07 -6.75
N PRO A 62 7.71 -19.65 -7.82
CA PRO A 62 8.59 -18.47 -7.77
C PRO A 62 7.91 -17.20 -7.21
N LEU A 63 6.67 -16.91 -7.62
CA LEU A 63 5.93 -15.76 -7.10
C LEU A 63 5.66 -15.87 -5.59
N GLU A 64 5.31 -17.06 -5.11
CA GLU A 64 5.02 -17.31 -3.68
C GLU A 64 6.31 -17.16 -2.85
N LYS A 65 7.45 -17.65 -3.35
CA LYS A 65 8.77 -17.43 -2.74
C LYS A 65 9.10 -15.94 -2.66
N ALA A 66 8.87 -15.21 -3.75
CA ALA A 66 9.11 -13.78 -3.80
C ALA A 66 8.26 -13.01 -2.78
N GLU A 67 6.99 -13.38 -2.61
CA GLU A 67 6.10 -12.80 -1.61
C GLU A 67 6.57 -13.07 -0.17
N VAL A 68 7.04 -14.29 0.11
CA VAL A 68 7.63 -14.62 1.42
C VAL A 68 8.88 -13.77 1.67
N TYR A 69 9.82 -13.72 0.73
CA TYR A 69 11.04 -12.91 0.86
C TYR A 69 10.72 -11.43 1.04
N MET A 70 9.77 -10.89 0.26
CA MET A 70 9.31 -9.51 0.39
C MET A 70 8.68 -9.25 1.77
N ALA A 71 7.88 -10.18 2.30
CA ALA A 71 7.24 -10.06 3.61
C ALA A 71 8.27 -10.05 4.75
N VAL A 72 9.34 -10.85 4.66
CA VAL A 72 10.45 -10.85 5.63
C VAL A 72 11.53 -9.81 5.32
N ARG A 73 11.31 -8.95 4.31
CA ARG A 73 12.21 -7.86 3.90
C ARG A 73 13.57 -8.33 3.36
N ASP A 74 13.69 -9.57 2.90
CA ASP A 74 14.83 -10.06 2.12
C ASP A 74 14.63 -9.66 0.65
N PHE A 75 14.75 -8.34 0.40
CA PHE A 75 14.37 -7.75 -0.88
C PHE A 75 15.24 -8.21 -2.05
N ASP A 76 16.49 -8.62 -1.80
CA ASP A 76 17.38 -9.08 -2.84
C ASP A 76 16.95 -10.47 -3.34
N LYS A 77 16.64 -11.40 -2.43
CA LYS A 77 16.03 -12.69 -2.82
C LYS A 77 14.63 -12.53 -3.38
N ALA A 78 13.85 -11.55 -2.89
CA ALA A 78 12.54 -11.26 -3.45
C ALA A 78 12.64 -10.83 -4.92
N LEU A 79 13.58 -9.94 -5.26
CA LEU A 79 13.82 -9.51 -6.64
C LEU A 79 14.25 -10.69 -7.53
N GLN A 80 15.14 -11.56 -7.06
CA GLN A 80 15.53 -12.78 -7.80
C GLN A 80 14.32 -13.68 -8.06
N ALA A 81 13.50 -13.95 -7.04
CA ALA A 81 12.33 -14.81 -7.18
C ALA A 81 11.21 -14.18 -8.03
N PHE A 82 11.03 -12.84 -8.00
CA PHE A 82 10.13 -12.16 -8.94
C PHE A 82 10.65 -12.23 -10.37
N ASP A 83 11.96 -12.18 -10.57
CA ASP A 83 12.58 -12.35 -11.88
C ASP A 83 12.28 -13.73 -12.46
N GLU A 84 12.47 -14.77 -11.65
CA GLU A 84 12.08 -16.14 -12.00
C GLU A 84 10.58 -16.23 -12.30
N ALA A 85 9.73 -15.56 -11.53
CA ALA A 85 8.29 -15.56 -11.75
C ALA A 85 7.85 -14.82 -13.02
N ALA A 86 8.58 -13.76 -13.40
CA ALA A 86 8.26 -12.92 -14.55
C ALA A 86 8.86 -13.46 -15.87
N TYR A 87 10.01 -14.13 -15.80
CA TYR A 87 10.77 -14.54 -16.97
C TYR A 87 11.06 -16.04 -17.03
N ALA A 88 10.39 -16.86 -16.22
CA ALA A 88 10.40 -18.30 -16.44
C ALA A 88 9.99 -18.59 -17.89
N LYS A 89 10.74 -19.49 -18.54
CA LYS A 89 10.48 -19.95 -19.92
C LYS A 89 9.18 -20.77 -20.04
N ASP A 90 8.32 -20.70 -19.04
CA ASP A 90 7.06 -21.40 -18.97
C ASP A 90 5.96 -20.55 -19.62
N ALA A 91 5.56 -20.96 -20.83
CA ALA A 91 4.47 -20.34 -21.59
C ALA A 91 3.10 -20.46 -20.89
N SER A 92 2.97 -21.24 -19.82
CA SER A 92 1.74 -21.38 -19.03
C SER A 92 1.54 -20.27 -17.99
N LEU A 93 2.52 -19.35 -17.83
CA LEU A 93 2.40 -18.22 -16.92
C LEU A 93 1.20 -17.34 -17.28
N LYS A 94 0.31 -17.14 -16.30
CA LYS A 94 -0.84 -16.26 -16.45
C LYS A 94 -0.37 -14.81 -16.57
N PRO A 95 -0.89 -14.00 -17.51
CA PRO A 95 -0.55 -12.58 -17.66
C PRO A 95 -0.60 -11.77 -16.35
N GLN A 96 -1.55 -12.10 -15.47
CA GLN A 96 -1.72 -11.46 -14.17
C GLN A 96 -0.56 -11.74 -13.21
N THR A 97 0.04 -12.93 -13.28
CA THR A 97 1.22 -13.30 -12.48
C THR A 97 2.42 -12.45 -12.89
N LEU A 98 2.63 -12.29 -14.20
CA LEU A 98 3.71 -11.46 -14.75
C LEU A 98 3.55 -10.00 -14.32
N GLU A 99 2.34 -9.46 -14.49
CA GLU A 99 2.01 -8.09 -14.09
C GLU A 99 2.24 -7.87 -12.59
N LEU A 100 1.75 -8.77 -11.73
CA LEU A 100 1.93 -8.66 -10.29
C LEU A 100 3.41 -8.73 -9.89
N ALA A 101 4.19 -9.65 -10.48
CA ALA A 101 5.63 -9.76 -10.23
C ALA A 101 6.39 -8.49 -10.65
N ALA A 102 6.02 -7.93 -11.82
CA ALA A 102 6.54 -6.68 -12.35
C ALA A 102 6.26 -5.50 -11.40
N GLU A 103 5.01 -5.33 -10.97
CA GLU A 103 4.62 -4.22 -10.10
C GLU A 103 5.25 -4.32 -8.71
N LYS A 104 5.37 -5.52 -8.14
CA LYS A 104 6.04 -5.74 -6.85
C LYS A 104 7.55 -5.54 -6.94
N SER A 105 8.19 -5.95 -8.04
CA SER A 105 9.61 -5.67 -8.28
C SER A 105 9.87 -4.16 -8.36
N LEU A 106 9.00 -3.43 -9.05
CA LEU A 106 9.03 -1.97 -9.09
C LEU A 106 8.83 -1.35 -7.70
N ALA A 107 7.94 -1.89 -6.89
CA ALA A 107 7.76 -1.42 -5.53
C ALA A 107 9.03 -1.54 -4.69
N ILE A 108 9.79 -2.62 -4.85
CA ILE A 108 11.10 -2.77 -4.20
C ILE A 108 12.07 -1.72 -4.74
N ALA A 109 12.26 -1.65 -6.06
CA ALA A 109 13.25 -0.75 -6.67
C ALA A 109 12.97 0.74 -6.34
N VAL A 110 11.71 1.15 -6.46
CA VAL A 110 11.29 2.56 -6.33
C VAL A 110 11.14 2.96 -4.86
N ARG A 111 10.36 2.21 -4.07
CA ARG A 111 9.98 2.64 -2.72
C ARG A 111 11.03 2.28 -1.69
N VAL A 112 11.61 1.08 -1.80
CA VAL A 112 12.54 0.53 -0.80
C VAL A 112 13.98 0.89 -1.12
N LYS A 113 14.47 0.50 -2.31
CA LYS A 113 15.86 0.74 -2.72
C LYS A 113 16.09 2.20 -3.15
N LYS A 114 15.03 2.91 -3.54
CA LYS A 114 15.08 4.28 -4.10
C LYS A 114 16.07 4.38 -5.26
N ASP A 115 16.13 3.33 -6.07
CA ASP A 115 17.07 3.14 -7.16
C ASP A 115 16.35 3.25 -8.52
N PRO A 116 16.49 4.38 -9.23
CA PRO A 116 15.86 4.56 -10.54
C PRO A 116 16.54 3.76 -11.65
N ASP A 117 17.80 3.37 -11.48
CA ASP A 117 18.54 2.60 -12.49
C ASP A 117 18.07 1.16 -12.47
N LEU A 118 17.96 0.56 -11.28
CA LEU A 118 17.32 -0.74 -11.08
C LEU A 118 15.86 -0.73 -11.58
N ALA A 119 15.10 0.31 -11.25
CA ALA A 119 13.72 0.42 -11.73
C ALA A 119 13.65 0.50 -13.27
N ASN A 120 14.55 1.25 -13.90
CA ASN A 120 14.62 1.35 -15.36
C ASN A 120 15.00 0.01 -16.00
N GLU A 121 15.96 -0.72 -15.41
CA GLU A 121 16.35 -2.06 -15.86
C GLU A 121 15.16 -3.02 -15.83
N LEU A 122 14.46 -3.12 -14.69
CA LEU A 122 13.30 -4.00 -14.52
C LEU A 122 12.19 -3.72 -15.55
N VAL A 123 11.89 -2.44 -15.78
CA VAL A 123 10.88 -2.01 -16.76
C VAL A 123 11.34 -2.29 -18.20
N SER A 124 12.63 -2.12 -18.48
CA SER A 124 13.18 -2.44 -19.80
C SER A 124 13.03 -3.91 -20.13
N ARG A 125 13.41 -4.80 -19.20
CA ARG A 125 13.30 -6.25 -19.39
C ARG A 125 11.85 -6.69 -19.64
N MET A 126 10.89 -6.05 -18.98
CA MET A 126 9.46 -6.31 -19.18
C MET A 126 8.96 -5.86 -20.56
N MET A 127 9.43 -4.71 -21.04
CA MET A 127 9.10 -4.22 -22.39
C MET A 127 9.67 -5.13 -23.48
N ASP A 128 10.89 -5.62 -23.26
CA ASP A 128 11.65 -6.43 -24.21
C ASP A 128 11.24 -7.92 -24.16
N SER A 129 10.52 -8.33 -23.11
CA SER A 129 10.03 -9.71 -22.97
C SER A 129 9.08 -10.11 -24.12
N PRO A 130 9.32 -11.23 -24.80
CA PRO A 130 8.43 -11.73 -25.86
C PRO A 130 7.10 -12.25 -25.30
N THR A 131 7.07 -12.69 -24.05
CA THR A 131 5.86 -13.25 -23.39
C THR A 131 5.00 -12.19 -22.71
N ALA A 132 5.50 -10.96 -22.55
CA ALA A 132 4.74 -9.88 -21.95
C ALA A 132 3.58 -9.44 -22.85
N PRO A 133 2.32 -9.41 -22.34
CA PRO A 133 1.17 -8.97 -23.13
C PRO A 133 1.28 -7.48 -23.47
N MET A 134 0.64 -7.08 -24.58
CA MET A 134 0.75 -5.70 -25.08
C MET A 134 0.34 -4.65 -24.04
N TYR A 135 -0.75 -4.90 -23.29
CA TYR A 135 -1.21 -3.97 -22.27
C TYR A 135 -0.14 -3.71 -21.19
N LEU A 136 0.62 -4.73 -20.79
CA LEU A 136 1.68 -4.60 -19.81
C LEU A 136 2.86 -3.81 -20.39
N LYS A 137 3.20 -4.03 -21.67
CA LYS A 137 4.21 -3.22 -22.36
C LYS A 137 3.80 -1.75 -22.46
N LEU A 138 2.51 -1.45 -22.65
CA LEU A 138 1.99 -0.09 -22.63
C LEU A 138 2.14 0.56 -21.24
N LYS A 139 1.78 -0.16 -20.16
CA LYS A 139 2.02 0.31 -18.78
C LYS A 139 3.51 0.59 -18.52
N ALA A 140 4.36 -0.35 -18.92
CA ALA A 140 5.81 -0.24 -18.76
C ALA A 140 6.40 0.99 -19.46
N ARG A 141 5.86 1.43 -20.61
CA ARG A 141 6.27 2.69 -21.26
C ARG A 141 6.00 3.92 -20.40
N HIS A 142 4.83 3.98 -19.75
CA HIS A 142 4.52 5.06 -18.81
C HIS A 142 5.50 5.04 -17.63
N TRP A 143 5.70 3.87 -17.02
CA TRP A 143 6.65 3.72 -15.91
C TRP A 143 8.07 4.14 -16.29
N LYS A 144 8.55 3.74 -17.48
CA LYS A 144 9.87 4.13 -18.00
C LYS A 144 9.99 5.64 -18.16
N SER A 145 8.94 6.32 -18.62
CA SER A 145 8.90 7.78 -18.71
C SER A 145 8.97 8.45 -17.34
N SER A 146 8.20 7.95 -16.37
CA SER A 146 8.21 8.42 -14.98
C SER A 146 9.58 8.22 -14.33
N ILE A 147 10.24 7.07 -14.57
CA ILE A 147 11.59 6.78 -14.06
C ILE A 147 12.64 7.72 -14.69
N LYS A 148 12.57 7.98 -16.01
CA LYS A 148 13.45 8.98 -16.65
C LYS A 148 13.27 10.37 -16.04
N THR A 149 12.04 10.75 -15.74
CA THR A 149 11.75 12.01 -15.04
C THR A 149 12.33 12.00 -13.64
N TRP A 150 12.14 10.91 -12.89
CA TRP A 150 12.72 10.73 -11.56
C TRP A 150 14.25 10.86 -11.58
N LYS A 151 14.97 10.22 -12.52
CA LYS A 151 16.43 10.37 -12.65
C LYS A 151 16.87 11.83 -12.79
N LYS A 152 16.10 12.64 -13.51
CA LYS A 152 16.39 14.08 -13.67
C LYS A 152 16.14 14.88 -12.39
N GLU A 153 15.15 14.47 -11.60
CA GLU A 153 14.76 15.11 -10.33
C GLU A 153 15.75 14.79 -9.19
N LEU A 154 16.52 13.68 -9.26
CA LEU A 154 17.49 13.27 -8.23
C LEU A 154 18.71 14.19 -8.07
N LYS A 155 18.78 15.32 -8.79
CA LYS A 155 19.82 16.34 -8.56
C LYS A 155 19.80 16.92 -7.14
N THR A 156 18.67 16.81 -6.44
CA THR A 156 18.55 17.13 -5.00
C THR A 156 18.32 15.83 -4.23
N LYS A 157 19.17 15.52 -3.24
CA LYS A 157 18.99 14.30 -2.44
C LYS A 157 17.80 14.48 -1.49
N PRO A 158 16.95 13.45 -1.32
CA PRO A 158 15.86 13.50 -0.34
C PRO A 158 16.33 13.81 1.08
N SER A 159 17.55 13.40 1.45
CA SER A 159 18.19 13.69 2.74
C SER A 159 18.30 15.18 3.07
N ASP A 160 18.27 16.03 2.04
CA ASP A 160 18.48 17.46 2.16
C ASP A 160 17.14 18.22 2.25
N MET A 161 16.01 17.50 2.14
CA MET A 161 14.67 18.08 2.21
C MET A 161 14.18 18.18 3.66
N SER A 162 13.65 19.33 4.02
CA SER A 162 12.83 19.44 5.24
C SER A 162 11.56 18.59 5.12
N PRO A 163 10.95 18.12 6.23
CA PRO A 163 9.70 17.36 6.17
C PRO A 163 8.55 18.08 5.46
N LYS A 164 8.50 19.41 5.51
CA LYS A 164 7.54 20.22 4.74
C LYS A 164 7.77 20.13 3.22
N GLN A 165 9.04 20.14 2.78
CA GLN A 165 9.39 19.96 1.38
C GLN A 165 9.12 18.52 0.91
N MET A 166 9.42 17.52 1.75
CA MET A 166 9.09 16.12 1.47
C MET A 166 7.58 15.93 1.28
N LEU A 167 6.76 16.48 2.19
CA LEU A 167 5.29 16.40 2.09
C LEU A 167 4.77 17.08 0.82
N LYS A 168 5.26 18.28 0.51
CA LYS A 168 4.90 18.99 -0.73
C LYS A 168 5.27 18.17 -1.97
N THR A 169 6.46 17.58 -1.99
CA THR A 169 6.93 16.72 -3.09
C THR A 169 6.07 15.45 -3.21
N ALA A 170 5.73 14.80 -2.10
CA ALA A 170 4.85 13.64 -2.08
C ALA A 170 3.47 13.97 -2.65
N ASN A 171 2.86 15.09 -2.24
CA ASN A 171 1.56 15.53 -2.78
C ASN A 171 1.63 15.83 -4.28
N ASN A 172 2.71 16.46 -4.76
CA ASN A 172 2.91 16.70 -6.19
C ASN A 172 3.05 15.39 -6.99
N LEU A 173 3.73 14.39 -6.41
CA LEU A 173 3.84 13.06 -7.00
C LEU A 173 2.47 12.37 -7.04
N MET A 174 1.71 12.39 -5.95
CA MET A 174 0.34 11.84 -5.91
C MET A 174 -0.56 12.45 -7.00
N ASN A 175 -0.58 13.78 -7.11
CA ASN A 175 -1.34 14.49 -8.14
C ASN A 175 -0.91 14.11 -9.57
N ARG A 176 0.40 13.96 -9.79
CA ARG A 176 0.92 13.50 -11.08
C ARG A 176 0.50 12.06 -11.36
N GLY A 177 0.55 11.19 -10.35
CA GLY A 177 0.10 9.80 -10.43
C GLY A 177 -1.37 9.71 -10.83
N TRP A 178 -2.27 10.41 -10.12
CA TRP A 178 -3.70 10.40 -10.47
C TRP A 178 -3.99 10.96 -11.87
N ARG A 179 -3.26 12.00 -12.30
CA ARG A 179 -3.39 12.51 -13.67
C ARG A 179 -2.95 11.49 -14.72
N LEU A 180 -1.87 10.75 -14.46
CA LEU A 180 -1.42 9.67 -15.35
C LEU A 180 -2.44 8.54 -15.41
N GLU A 181 -3.01 8.15 -14.26
CA GLU A 181 -4.10 7.17 -14.19
C GLU A 181 -5.31 7.62 -15.01
N SER A 182 -5.77 8.87 -14.85
CA SER A 182 -6.95 9.37 -15.56
C SER A 182 -6.77 9.52 -17.07
N GLN A 183 -5.53 9.67 -17.52
CA GLN A 183 -5.19 9.85 -18.94
C GLN A 183 -4.83 8.53 -19.64
N SER A 184 -4.56 7.47 -18.87
CA SER A 184 -4.17 6.19 -19.45
C SER A 184 -5.38 5.28 -19.63
N LEU A 185 -5.47 4.66 -20.79
CA LEU A 185 -6.42 3.56 -21.03
C LEU A 185 -6.04 2.30 -20.25
N ASN A 186 -4.81 2.26 -19.72
CA ASN A 186 -4.32 1.17 -18.90
C ASN A 186 -4.26 1.64 -17.45
N SER A 187 -4.96 0.94 -16.56
CA SER A 187 -4.81 1.15 -15.12
C SER A 187 -3.34 1.07 -14.70
N ARG A 188 -2.96 1.73 -13.61
CA ARG A 188 -1.63 1.67 -12.98
C ARG A 188 -0.55 2.51 -13.64
N ALA A 189 -0.88 3.45 -14.52
CA ALA A 189 0.11 4.33 -15.14
C ALA A 189 0.88 5.21 -14.13
N GLY A 190 0.27 5.55 -12.98
CA GLY A 190 0.84 6.38 -11.92
C GLY A 190 1.62 5.62 -10.85
N LEU A 191 1.87 4.31 -11.04
CA LEU A 191 2.49 3.44 -10.04
C LEU A 191 3.81 4.00 -9.49
N VAL A 192 4.71 4.46 -10.37
CA VAL A 192 6.03 4.98 -9.97
C VAL A 192 5.88 6.20 -9.08
N GLU A 193 4.98 7.13 -9.41
CA GLU A 193 4.68 8.32 -8.62
C GLU A 193 4.16 7.97 -7.23
N PHE A 194 3.20 7.05 -7.13
CA PHE A 194 2.63 6.62 -5.85
C PHE A 194 3.68 5.92 -4.96
N LEU A 195 4.54 5.08 -5.55
CA LEU A 195 5.64 4.43 -4.82
C LEU A 195 6.65 5.44 -4.27
N ARG A 196 7.02 6.44 -5.07
CA ARG A 196 7.92 7.52 -4.64
C ARG A 196 7.29 8.39 -3.56
N ALA A 197 6.02 8.75 -3.71
CA ALA A 197 5.27 9.50 -2.70
C ALA A 197 5.22 8.72 -1.38
N SER A 198 4.87 7.44 -1.43
CA SER A 198 4.86 6.55 -0.27
C SER A 198 6.22 6.49 0.44
N SER A 199 7.32 6.44 -0.33
CA SER A 199 8.68 6.43 0.22
C SER A 199 8.98 7.70 1.04
N LEU A 200 8.70 8.88 0.48
CA LEU A 200 8.89 10.16 1.18
C LEU A 200 8.01 10.28 2.43
N LEU A 201 6.76 9.83 2.34
CA LEU A 201 5.82 9.89 3.47
C LEU A 201 6.28 8.99 4.61
N HIS A 202 6.84 7.82 4.31
CA HIS A 202 7.43 6.95 5.33
C HIS A 202 8.69 7.55 5.97
N ASP A 203 9.50 8.30 5.21
CA ASP A 203 10.65 9.03 5.78
C ASP A 203 10.18 10.14 6.74
N ILE A 204 9.05 10.80 6.48
CA ILE A 204 8.45 11.78 7.42
C ILE A 204 7.93 11.07 8.67
N LEU A 205 7.23 9.95 8.50
CA LEU A 205 6.57 9.24 9.60
C LEU A 205 7.53 8.48 10.53
N SER A 206 8.75 8.19 10.06
CA SER A 206 9.81 7.60 10.89
C SER A 206 10.37 8.62 11.90
N ASP A 207 10.37 9.92 11.56
CA ASP A 207 10.78 10.99 12.47
C ASP A 207 9.59 11.55 13.27
N LYS A 208 9.36 10.94 14.44
CA LYS A 208 8.30 11.34 15.38
C LYS A 208 8.45 12.77 15.94
N LYS A 209 9.55 13.47 15.67
CA LYS A 209 9.82 14.81 16.26
C LYS A 209 9.18 15.96 15.49
N ASN A 210 8.71 15.75 14.26
CA ASN A 210 8.11 16.83 13.45
C ASN A 210 6.58 16.85 13.48
N LEU A 211 6.04 17.28 14.62
CA LEU A 211 4.59 17.32 14.88
C LEU A 211 3.80 18.19 13.89
N LYS A 212 4.42 19.20 13.25
CA LYS A 212 3.70 20.18 12.41
C LYS A 212 3.15 19.58 11.11
N VAL A 213 3.82 18.58 10.53
CA VAL A 213 3.41 17.95 9.27
C VAL A 213 2.95 16.51 9.44
N TYR A 214 3.07 15.96 10.65
CA TYR A 214 2.83 14.54 10.92
C TYR A 214 1.41 14.10 10.58
N GLY A 215 0.40 14.87 10.96
CA GLY A 215 -1.01 14.56 10.65
C GLY A 215 -1.30 14.54 9.14
N GLU A 216 -0.84 15.56 8.42
CA GLU A 216 -0.99 15.63 6.96
C GLU A 216 -0.21 14.50 6.26
N ALA A 217 0.96 14.13 6.78
CA ALA A 217 1.72 13.00 6.28
C ALA A 217 1.00 11.66 6.51
N LEU A 218 0.31 11.48 7.64
CA LEU A 218 -0.54 10.30 7.87
C LEU A 218 -1.68 10.24 6.86
N TYR A 219 -2.39 11.35 6.64
CA TYR A 219 -3.46 11.41 5.64
C TYR A 219 -2.96 11.08 4.23
N ALA A 220 -1.86 11.73 3.80
CA ALA A 220 -1.25 11.46 2.51
C ALA A 220 -0.72 10.03 2.38
N ALA A 221 -0.20 9.43 3.46
CA ALA A 221 0.22 8.03 3.48
C ALA A 221 -0.95 7.08 3.30
N GLY A 222 -2.12 7.40 3.88
CA GLY A 222 -3.37 6.70 3.61
C GLY A 222 -3.74 6.72 2.13
N LEU A 223 -3.74 7.90 1.50
CA LEU A 223 -4.07 8.07 0.09
C LEU A 223 -3.08 7.34 -0.85
N ALA A 224 -1.79 7.38 -0.52
CA ALA A 224 -0.76 6.64 -1.25
C ALA A 224 -0.97 5.12 -1.10
N ALA A 225 -1.25 4.64 0.11
CA ALA A 225 -1.48 3.22 0.36
C ALA A 225 -2.77 2.71 -0.31
N GLU A 226 -3.84 3.50 -0.37
CA GLU A 226 -5.04 3.19 -1.16
C GLU A 226 -4.70 3.07 -2.65
N SER A 227 -3.97 4.05 -3.18
CA SER A 227 -3.56 4.07 -4.58
C SER A 227 -2.68 2.86 -4.92
N LEU A 228 -2.02 2.25 -3.94
CA LEU A 228 -1.17 1.07 -4.06
C LEU A 228 -1.85 -0.24 -3.57
N ARG A 229 -3.15 -0.25 -3.29
CA ARG A 229 -3.84 -1.39 -2.64
C ARG A 229 -3.68 -2.73 -3.39
N GLN A 230 -3.71 -2.72 -4.72
CA GLN A 230 -3.71 -3.97 -5.53
C GLN A 230 -2.39 -4.74 -5.48
N ILE A 231 -1.26 -4.05 -5.30
CA ILE A 231 0.05 -4.71 -5.19
C ILE A 231 0.28 -5.29 -3.79
N ASN A 232 -0.68 -5.11 -2.89
CA ASN A 232 -0.78 -5.68 -1.55
C ASN A 232 0.52 -5.64 -0.75
N LEU A 233 1.38 -4.64 -0.98
CA LEU A 233 2.66 -4.64 -0.29
C LEU A 233 2.45 -4.42 1.20
N TRP A 234 1.53 -3.51 1.56
CA TRP A 234 1.14 -3.22 2.95
C TRP A 234 -0.24 -2.54 2.92
N THR A 235 -1.33 -3.27 3.15
CA THR A 235 -2.70 -2.70 3.22
C THR A 235 -2.91 -1.94 4.52
N LEU A 236 -2.17 -0.84 4.69
CA LEU A 236 -2.13 -0.03 5.91
C LEU A 236 -2.89 1.29 5.79
N HIS A 237 -3.63 1.52 4.70
CA HIS A 237 -4.35 2.79 4.50
C HIS A 237 -5.30 3.08 5.66
N GLU A 238 -6.05 2.09 6.14
CA GLU A 238 -6.93 2.21 7.29
C GLU A 238 -6.18 2.60 8.57
N ALA A 239 -5.02 1.97 8.81
CA ALA A 239 -4.18 2.28 9.96
C ALA A 239 -3.64 3.71 9.91
N TYR A 240 -3.33 4.23 8.72
CA TYR A 240 -2.91 5.62 8.55
C TYR A 240 -4.04 6.61 8.82
N TYR A 241 -5.24 6.35 8.33
CA TYR A 241 -6.39 7.21 8.62
C TYR A 241 -6.80 7.18 10.08
N GLU A 242 -6.85 6.00 10.70
CA GLU A 242 -7.12 5.89 12.14
C GLU A 242 -6.05 6.67 12.94
N SER A 243 -4.77 6.49 12.59
CA SER A 243 -3.68 7.24 13.23
C SER A 243 -3.83 8.76 13.03
N CYS A 244 -4.26 9.20 11.85
CA CYS A 244 -4.51 10.61 11.54
C CYS A 244 -5.62 11.20 12.42
N ILE A 245 -6.75 10.50 12.54
CA ILE A 245 -7.90 10.91 13.36
C ILE A 245 -7.46 11.08 14.81
N ARG A 246 -6.75 10.07 15.35
CA ARG A 246 -6.28 10.09 16.74
C ARG A 246 -5.17 11.12 16.99
N PHE A 247 -4.36 11.43 15.98
CA PHE A 247 -3.28 12.40 16.11
C PHE A 247 -3.77 13.85 16.11
N SER A 248 -4.84 14.15 15.37
CA SER A 248 -5.37 15.51 15.24
C SER A 248 -6.88 15.57 15.53
N PRO A 249 -7.34 15.11 16.71
CA PRO A 249 -8.76 15.02 17.02
C PRO A 249 -9.41 16.41 16.96
N TYR A 250 -10.69 16.44 16.58
CA TYR A 250 -11.50 17.65 16.48
C TYR A 250 -10.98 18.69 15.48
N THR A 251 -10.38 18.22 14.37
CA THR A 251 -9.87 19.07 13.29
C THR A 251 -10.49 18.69 11.95
N ASN A 252 -10.48 19.62 11.00
CA ASN A 252 -10.84 19.34 9.60
C ASN A 252 -9.97 18.22 8.99
N LEU A 253 -8.73 18.07 9.45
CA LEU A 253 -7.87 16.96 9.03
C LEU A 253 -8.40 15.62 9.53
N ALA A 254 -8.78 15.51 10.82
CA ALA A 254 -9.40 14.28 11.34
C ALA A 254 -10.72 13.96 10.65
N LYS A 255 -11.57 14.97 10.36
CA LYS A 255 -12.80 14.79 9.57
C LYS A 255 -12.51 14.21 8.19
N ARG A 256 -11.53 14.75 7.44
CA ARG A 256 -11.12 14.20 6.14
C ARG A 256 -10.61 12.76 6.24
N CYS A 257 -9.80 12.45 7.25
CA CYS A 257 -9.29 11.11 7.49
C CYS A 257 -10.41 10.12 7.84
N TYR A 258 -11.37 10.53 8.68
CA TYR A 258 -12.54 9.74 9.02
C TYR A 258 -13.42 9.43 7.81
N LEU A 259 -13.80 10.45 7.03
CA LEU A 259 -14.64 10.28 5.85
C LEU A 259 -14.03 9.29 4.84
N ARG A 260 -12.71 9.33 4.66
CA ARG A 260 -12.01 8.35 3.80
C ARG A 260 -12.06 6.94 4.39
N LEU A 261 -11.77 6.79 5.68
CA LEU A 261 -11.82 5.49 6.36
C LEU A 261 -13.22 4.87 6.33
N GLU A 262 -14.25 5.65 6.64
CA GLU A 262 -15.65 5.20 6.62
C GLU A 262 -16.05 4.74 5.23
N ALA A 263 -15.80 5.55 4.19
CA ALA A 263 -16.10 5.18 2.81
C ALA A 263 -15.42 3.87 2.39
N LEU A 264 -14.16 3.66 2.78
CA LEU A 264 -13.42 2.43 2.50
C LEU A 264 -14.05 1.21 3.21
N GLN A 265 -14.34 1.32 4.50
CA GLN A 265 -14.95 0.25 5.27
C GLN A 265 -16.31 -0.13 4.68
N LEU A 266 -17.20 0.85 4.50
CA LEU A 266 -18.53 0.61 3.94
C LEU A 266 -18.47 0.02 2.53
N SER A 267 -17.58 0.53 1.66
CA SER A 267 -17.42 0.00 0.31
C SER A 267 -16.97 -1.46 0.29
N THR A 268 -16.11 -1.86 1.23
CA THR A 268 -15.59 -3.22 1.33
C THR A 268 -16.72 -4.20 1.67
N TYR A 269 -17.58 -3.87 2.64
CA TYR A 269 -18.72 -4.72 2.99
C TYR A 269 -19.82 -4.72 1.94
N SER A 270 -20.10 -3.58 1.30
CA SER A 270 -21.07 -3.52 0.20
C SER A 270 -20.66 -4.35 -1.03
N ALA A 271 -19.36 -4.58 -1.22
CA ALA A 271 -18.84 -5.33 -2.36
C ALA A 271 -18.99 -6.86 -2.22
N TYR A 272 -19.29 -7.37 -1.01
CA TYR A 272 -19.51 -8.80 -0.75
C TYR A 272 -21.01 -9.05 -0.47
N ASP A 273 -21.81 -9.15 -1.53
CA ASP A 273 -23.21 -9.61 -1.53
C ASP A 273 -24.15 -8.99 -0.49
N GLY A 274 -23.94 -7.71 -0.15
CA GLY A 274 -24.78 -7.01 0.82
C GLY A 274 -24.61 -7.50 2.27
N ALA A 275 -23.45 -8.09 2.59
CA ALA A 275 -23.12 -8.46 3.95
C ALA A 275 -23.24 -7.25 4.89
N ASP A 276 -24.00 -7.43 5.97
CA ASP A 276 -24.13 -6.42 7.02
C ASP A 276 -22.75 -6.07 7.58
N VAL A 277 -22.45 -4.78 7.68
CA VAL A 277 -21.22 -4.30 8.33
C VAL A 277 -21.21 -4.83 9.77
N PRO A 278 -20.18 -5.59 10.19
CA PRO A 278 -20.13 -6.19 11.52
C PRO A 278 -20.26 -5.14 12.62
N ARG A 279 -20.93 -5.50 13.73
CA ARG A 279 -21.16 -4.59 14.86
C ARG A 279 -19.88 -3.96 15.38
N HIS A 280 -18.80 -4.73 15.48
CA HIS A 280 -17.52 -4.22 15.96
C HIS A 280 -16.90 -3.15 15.03
N ILE A 281 -17.16 -3.22 13.72
CA ILE A 281 -16.74 -2.17 12.77
C ILE A 281 -17.60 -0.93 12.94
N LYS A 282 -18.92 -1.08 13.09
CA LYS A 282 -19.83 0.04 13.36
C LYS A 282 -19.43 0.77 14.66
N ASP A 283 -19.19 0.03 15.73
CA ASP A 283 -18.78 0.58 17.03
C ASP A 283 -17.41 1.29 16.93
N HIS A 284 -16.47 0.74 16.15
CA HIS A 284 -15.16 1.36 15.89
C HIS A 284 -15.28 2.66 15.08
N LEU A 285 -16.13 2.68 14.05
CA LEU A 285 -16.39 3.90 13.28
C LEU A 285 -17.07 4.98 14.15
N LEU A 286 -18.04 4.61 15.00
CA LEU A 286 -18.66 5.56 15.93
C LEU A 286 -17.65 6.19 16.90
N GLU A 287 -16.73 5.38 17.44
CA GLU A 287 -15.63 5.86 18.29
C GLU A 287 -14.73 6.85 17.55
N LEU A 288 -14.31 6.52 16.33
CA LEU A 288 -13.47 7.41 15.53
C LEU A 288 -14.20 8.67 15.06
N ARG A 289 -15.50 8.60 14.79
CA ARG A 289 -16.32 9.77 14.44
C ARG A 289 -16.35 10.78 15.58
N ALA A 290 -16.51 10.30 16.82
CA ALA A 290 -16.50 11.12 18.01
C ALA A 290 -15.14 11.81 18.28
N LEU A 291 -14.05 11.32 17.67
CA LEU A 291 -12.74 11.99 17.68
C LEU A 291 -12.57 12.93 16.48
N ALA A 292 -13.22 12.66 15.36
CA ALA A 292 -13.12 13.47 14.15
C ALA A 292 -13.92 14.77 14.25
N GLU A 293 -15.08 14.73 14.90
CA GLU A 293 -15.95 15.88 15.16
C GLU A 293 -16.25 15.97 16.66
N LYS A 294 -16.28 17.20 17.21
CA LYS A 294 -16.85 17.38 18.55
C LYS A 294 -18.33 17.06 18.42
N SER A 295 -18.80 16.05 19.16
CA SER A 295 -20.22 15.73 19.22
C SER A 295 -21.03 17.01 19.47
N THR A 296 -21.79 17.43 18.45
CA THR A 296 -22.82 18.48 18.59
C THR A 296 -24.14 17.90 19.07
N GLY A 297 -24.21 16.57 19.25
CA GLY A 297 -25.39 15.86 19.75
C GLY A 297 -26.33 15.30 18.67
N ASP A 298 -26.02 15.45 17.38
CA ASP A 298 -26.90 14.98 16.29
C ASP A 298 -26.18 14.03 15.31
N PHE A 299 -26.79 12.86 15.04
CA PHE A 299 -26.18 11.76 14.29
C PHE A 299 -26.14 12.02 12.77
N MET A 300 -26.99 12.92 12.27
CA MET A 300 -27.23 13.15 10.83
C MET A 300 -26.66 14.47 10.29
N ASP A 301 -26.09 15.33 11.13
CA ASP A 301 -25.65 16.66 10.72
C ASP A 301 -24.24 16.64 10.11
N TRP A 302 -24.12 15.99 8.95
CA TRP A 302 -22.98 16.22 8.06
C TRP A 302 -23.19 17.57 7.37
N GLY A 303 -22.87 18.66 8.08
CA GLY A 303 -22.86 19.99 7.49
C GLY A 303 -21.97 19.99 6.24
N PHE A 304 -22.61 20.00 5.06
CA PHE A 304 -22.01 20.47 3.82
C PHE A 304 -21.78 21.97 4.03
N VAL A 305 -20.55 22.33 4.39
CA VAL A 305 -20.12 23.72 4.29
C VAL A 305 -19.66 23.88 2.85
N ASP A 306 -20.39 24.71 2.10
CA ASP A 306 -20.09 25.14 0.73
C ASP A 306 -18.63 25.60 0.55
#